data_AF-S9NWI3-F1
#
_entry.id   AF-S9NWI3-F1
#
_cell.length_a   1.000
_cell.length_b   1.000
_cell.length_c   1.000
_cell.angle_alpha   90.00
_cell.angle_beta   90.00
_cell.angle_gamma   90.00
#
_symmetry.space_group_name_H-M   'P 1'
#
loop_
_entity.id
_entity.type
_entity.pdbx_description
1 polymer ?
#
loop_
_entity_poly.entity_id
_entity_poly.type
_entity_poly.pdbx_seq_one_letter_code
_entity_poly.pdbx_strand_id
1 'polypeptide(L)'
;MKLLAATLLSLPLLGMAMAQASPKGASADAGVSPATSGGGAPALSITRSGSQPSAKGPAENFTGTVRVDPLFTANAPARTSGASVTFEPGARTAWHTHPLGQTLIVTSGAGRVQLWGGAVEEIRPGDVVRIPPGQKHWHGASPTTAMTHLAIQEALDGKVVEWMEKVTDAQYGTQR
;
A
#
# COMPACT_ATOMS: atom_id res chain seq x y z
N MET A 1 51.26 -34.00 -22.96
CA MET A 1 50.65 -35.24 -22.42
C MET A 1 50.90 -35.31 -20.92
N LYS A 2 49.92 -34.92 -20.11
CA LYS A 2 49.81 -35.21 -18.67
C LYS A 2 48.37 -34.87 -18.27
N LEU A 3 47.55 -35.91 -18.09
CA LEU A 3 46.18 -35.80 -17.60
C LEU A 3 46.19 -35.46 -16.11
N LEU A 4 45.36 -34.51 -15.69
CA LEU A 4 44.95 -34.34 -14.29
C LEU A 4 43.51 -34.83 -14.17
N ALA A 5 43.33 -35.90 -13.41
CA ALA A 5 42.04 -36.49 -13.09
C ALA A 5 41.31 -35.63 -12.05
N ALA A 6 40.09 -35.20 -12.39
CA ALA A 6 39.18 -34.55 -11.46
C ALA A 6 38.37 -35.63 -10.71
N THR A 7 38.54 -35.69 -9.40
CA THR A 7 37.77 -36.57 -8.51
C THR A 7 36.40 -35.93 -8.25
N LEU A 8 35.36 -36.53 -8.84
CA LEU A 8 33.95 -36.23 -8.53
C LEU A 8 33.58 -36.93 -7.21
N LEU A 9 33.33 -36.16 -6.15
CA LEU A 9 32.67 -36.63 -4.95
C LEU A 9 31.15 -36.51 -5.13
N SER A 10 30.49 -37.65 -5.33
CA SER A 10 29.04 -37.82 -5.27
C SER A 10 28.57 -37.78 -3.81
N LEU A 11 27.78 -36.78 -3.43
CA LEU A 11 27.01 -36.81 -2.17
C LEU A 11 25.64 -37.45 -2.41
N PRO A 12 25.14 -38.27 -1.47
CA PRO A 12 23.87 -38.96 -1.63
C PRO A 12 22.68 -38.01 -1.42
N LEU A 13 21.67 -38.21 -2.26
CA LEU A 13 20.31 -37.70 -2.13
C LEU A 13 19.67 -38.35 -0.88
N LEU A 14 19.45 -37.58 0.18
CA LEU A 14 18.57 -38.01 1.27
C LEU A 14 17.26 -37.24 1.17
N GLY A 15 16.25 -37.91 0.62
CA GLY A 15 14.87 -37.47 0.69
C GLY A 15 14.35 -37.60 2.12
N MET A 16 13.78 -36.53 2.64
CA MET A 16 12.94 -36.58 3.82
C MET A 16 11.68 -35.76 3.53
N ALA A 17 10.61 -36.50 3.27
CA ALA A 17 9.28 -35.96 3.08
C ALA A 17 8.57 -35.78 4.42
N MET A 18 7.61 -34.86 4.41
CA MET A 18 6.47 -34.71 5.32
C MET A 18 6.75 -34.11 6.70
N ALA A 19 6.43 -32.81 6.82
CA ALA A 19 5.44 -32.34 7.79
C ALA A 19 4.89 -30.99 7.33
N GLN A 20 3.68 -31.00 6.76
CA GLN A 20 2.87 -29.80 6.61
C GLN A 20 2.36 -29.41 8.00
N ALA A 21 2.74 -28.23 8.49
CA ALA A 21 2.12 -27.63 9.66
C ALA A 21 1.13 -26.56 9.19
N SER A 22 -0.13 -26.96 9.03
CA SER A 22 -1.26 -26.04 8.97
C SER A 22 -1.42 -25.34 10.32
N PRO A 23 -1.62 -24.02 10.40
CA PRO A 23 -2.13 -23.43 11.61
C PRO A 23 -3.60 -23.83 11.80
N LYS A 24 -3.87 -24.71 12.77
CA LYS A 24 -5.16 -24.74 13.48
C LYS A 24 -5.40 -23.31 13.96
N GLY A 25 -6.48 -22.63 13.59
CA GLY A 25 -7.84 -23.08 13.88
C GLY A 25 -8.16 -22.79 15.35
N ALA A 26 -8.11 -21.51 15.76
CA ALA A 26 -8.80 -21.05 16.95
C ALA A 26 -10.16 -20.51 16.50
N SER A 27 -11.10 -21.44 16.38
CA SER A 27 -12.53 -21.14 16.36
C SER A 27 -12.89 -20.73 17.78
N ALA A 28 -13.27 -19.46 17.96
CA ALA A 28 -14.06 -19.06 19.10
C ALA A 28 -15.52 -19.26 18.68
N ASP A 29 -16.17 -20.20 19.35
CA ASP A 29 -17.56 -20.55 19.17
C ASP A 29 -18.46 -19.33 19.36
N ALA A 30 -19.46 -19.28 18.49
CA ALA A 30 -20.43 -18.23 18.37
C ALA A 30 -21.41 -18.33 19.54
N GLY A 31 -21.41 -17.32 20.41
CA GLY A 31 -22.63 -16.96 21.12
C GLY A 31 -23.65 -16.51 20.08
N VAL A 32 -24.55 -17.42 19.68
CA VAL A 32 -25.72 -17.10 18.87
C VAL A 32 -26.66 -16.25 19.72
N SER A 33 -26.47 -14.94 19.67
CA SER A 33 -27.51 -13.97 20.01
C SER A 33 -28.38 -13.79 18.77
N PRO A 34 -29.72 -13.89 18.88
CA PRO A 34 -30.60 -13.76 17.73
C PRO A 34 -30.44 -12.35 17.16
N ALA A 35 -30.05 -12.25 15.89
CA ALA A 35 -30.08 -11.02 15.15
C ALA A 35 -31.55 -10.57 15.08
N THR A 36 -31.92 -9.64 15.96
CA THR A 36 -33.08 -8.81 15.74
C THR A 36 -32.81 -8.02 14.47
N SER A 37 -33.52 -8.38 13.41
CA SER A 37 -33.59 -7.62 12.17
C SER A 37 -34.29 -6.29 12.45
N GLY A 38 -33.54 -5.36 13.03
CA GLY A 38 -33.97 -3.98 13.25
C GLY A 38 -33.94 -3.23 11.93
N GLY A 39 -35.06 -3.24 11.20
CA GLY A 39 -35.32 -2.38 10.05
C GLY A 39 -35.41 -0.92 10.47
N GLY A 40 -34.28 -0.31 10.81
CA GLY A 40 -34.15 1.13 10.94
C GLY A 40 -33.96 1.77 9.57
N ALA A 41 -34.65 2.87 9.31
CA ALA A 41 -34.43 3.70 8.12
C ALA A 41 -32.93 4.08 8.02
N PRO A 42 -32.36 4.22 6.81
CA PRO A 42 -30.96 4.58 6.63
C PRO A 42 -30.65 5.87 7.40
N ALA A 43 -29.79 5.77 8.40
CA ALA A 43 -29.39 6.88 9.25
C ALA A 43 -28.06 7.49 8.76
N LEU A 44 -27.94 8.81 8.83
CA LEU A 44 -26.69 9.52 8.57
C LEU A 44 -25.62 9.05 9.57
N SER A 45 -24.47 8.64 9.06
CA SER A 45 -23.27 8.37 9.87
C SER A 45 -22.27 9.51 9.73
N ILE A 46 -21.70 9.95 10.86
CA ILE A 46 -20.65 10.96 10.88
C ILE A 46 -19.47 10.42 11.68
N THR A 47 -18.37 10.13 11.00
CA THR A 47 -17.09 9.90 11.66
C THR A 47 -16.46 11.25 12.01
N ARG A 48 -16.36 11.55 13.31
CA ARG A 48 -15.92 12.86 13.78
C ARG A 48 -14.41 13.04 13.61
N SER A 49 -13.98 14.25 13.24
CA SER A 49 -12.55 14.58 13.22
C SER A 49 -11.91 14.28 14.57
N GLY A 50 -10.74 13.64 14.56
CA GLY A 50 -10.01 13.19 15.76
C GLY A 50 -10.48 11.86 16.36
N SER A 51 -11.58 11.26 15.87
CA SER A 51 -12.04 9.94 16.36
C SER A 51 -11.28 8.75 15.77
N GLN A 52 -10.59 8.95 14.64
CA GLN A 52 -9.76 7.93 13.99
C GLN A 52 -8.29 8.24 14.29
N PRO A 53 -7.55 7.34 14.97
CA PRO A 53 -6.15 7.57 15.29
C PRO A 53 -5.28 7.49 14.02
N SER A 54 -4.26 8.35 13.97
CA SER A 54 -3.21 8.26 12.95
C SER A 54 -2.35 7.01 13.16
N ALA A 55 -1.81 6.49 12.06
CA ALA A 55 -0.83 5.40 12.07
C ALA A 55 0.46 5.81 11.33
N LYS A 56 1.58 5.20 11.70
CA LYS A 56 2.80 5.26 10.87
C LYS A 56 2.63 4.34 9.66
N GLY A 57 3.09 4.80 8.50
CA GLY A 57 3.18 3.95 7.30
C GLY A 57 4.11 2.75 7.56
N PRO A 58 3.71 1.52 7.21
CA PRO A 58 4.56 0.34 7.40
C PRO A 58 5.89 0.46 6.63
N ALA A 59 6.99 0.09 7.29
CA ALA A 59 8.34 0.29 6.76
C ALA A 59 8.61 -0.52 5.48
N GLU A 60 7.84 -1.56 5.20
CA GLU A 60 7.85 -2.34 3.96
C GLU A 60 7.24 -1.57 2.78
N ASN A 61 6.25 -0.70 3.02
CA ASN A 61 5.49 0.00 1.98
C ASN A 61 5.97 1.44 1.74
N PHE A 62 6.77 2.00 2.66
CA PHE A 62 7.21 3.40 2.58
C PHE A 62 8.71 3.57 2.84
N THR A 63 9.37 4.47 2.12
CA THR A 63 10.71 4.96 2.47
C THR A 63 10.56 6.30 3.17
N GLY A 64 11.27 6.50 4.29
CA GLY A 64 11.16 7.71 5.11
C GLY A 64 9.94 7.69 6.05
N THR A 65 9.65 8.85 6.65
CA THR A 65 8.56 8.99 7.63
C THR A 65 7.25 9.33 6.93
N VAL A 66 6.25 8.48 7.12
CA VAL A 66 4.89 8.66 6.56
C VAL A 66 3.87 8.47 7.67
N ARG A 67 2.88 9.37 7.72
CA ARG A 67 1.70 9.26 8.58
C ARG A 67 0.47 9.05 7.71
N VAL A 68 -0.34 8.07 8.11
CA VAL A 68 -1.61 7.74 7.45
C VAL A 68 -2.74 8.04 8.43
N ASP A 69 -3.68 8.89 8.02
CA ASP A 69 -4.91 9.20 8.73
C ASP A 69 -6.08 8.54 7.97
N PRO A 70 -6.65 7.43 8.47
CA PRO A 70 -7.81 6.79 7.84
C PRO A 70 -9.01 7.74 7.77
N LEU A 71 -9.74 7.74 6.66
CA LEU A 71 -10.95 8.55 6.51
C LEU A 71 -12.20 7.68 6.38
N PHE A 72 -12.22 6.76 5.41
CA PHE A 72 -13.32 5.83 5.20
C PHE A 72 -12.84 4.55 4.51
N THR A 73 -13.52 3.44 4.81
CA THR A 73 -13.26 2.12 4.21
C THR A 73 -14.37 1.73 3.25
N ALA A 74 -14.05 0.83 2.33
CA ALA A 74 -15.04 0.24 1.44
C ALA A 74 -15.98 -0.68 2.25
N ASN A 75 -17.29 -0.44 2.15
CA ASN A 75 -18.33 -1.29 2.73
C ASN A 75 -19.27 -1.72 1.60
N ALA A 76 -19.42 -3.02 1.39
CA ALA A 76 -20.29 -3.55 0.34
C ALA A 76 -21.71 -2.96 0.45
N PRO A 77 -22.35 -2.54 -0.66
CA PRO A 77 -21.91 -2.69 -2.06
C PRO A 77 -20.92 -1.62 -2.56
N ALA A 78 -20.61 -0.60 -1.74
CA ALA A 78 -19.60 0.40 -2.10
C ALA A 78 -18.19 -0.19 -2.08
N ARG A 79 -17.33 0.33 -2.95
CA ARG A 79 -15.97 -0.19 -3.17
C ARG A 79 -14.89 0.80 -2.80
N THR A 80 -15.26 2.06 -2.62
CA THR A 80 -14.32 3.16 -2.45
C THR A 80 -13.81 3.22 -1.01
N SER A 81 -12.52 3.45 -0.88
CA SER A 81 -11.83 3.73 0.38
C SER A 81 -11.00 5.00 0.22
N GLY A 82 -10.69 5.65 1.35
CA GLY A 82 -9.81 6.80 1.33
C GLY A 82 -9.10 7.07 2.64
N ALA A 83 -7.93 7.69 2.51
CA ALA A 83 -7.09 8.13 3.60
C ALA A 83 -6.43 9.47 3.27
N SER A 84 -6.12 10.25 4.30
CA SER A 84 -5.18 11.36 4.18
C SER A 84 -3.79 10.81 4.49
N VAL A 85 -2.81 11.09 3.64
CA VAL A 85 -1.44 10.60 3.80
C VAL A 85 -0.48 11.77 3.79
N THR A 86 0.30 11.92 4.85
CA THR A 86 1.35 12.93 4.98
C THR A 86 2.72 12.26 4.88
N PHE A 87 3.53 12.77 3.95
CA PHE A 87 4.92 12.38 3.73
C PHE A 87 5.83 13.49 4.22
N GLU A 88 6.78 13.16 5.09
CA GLU A 88 7.88 14.07 5.42
C GLU A 88 8.83 14.27 4.23
N PRO A 89 9.70 15.31 4.20
CA PRO A 89 10.63 15.54 3.10
C PRO A 89 11.41 14.28 2.70
N GLY A 90 11.39 13.95 1.41
CA GLY A 90 12.04 12.76 0.86
C GLY A 90 11.29 11.44 1.10
N ALA A 91 10.21 11.42 1.88
CA ALA A 91 9.42 10.22 2.11
C ALA A 91 8.52 9.91 0.90
N ARG A 92 8.39 8.62 0.58
CA ARG A 92 7.60 8.14 -0.58
C ARG A 92 7.11 6.72 -0.38
N THR A 93 6.08 6.36 -1.14
CA THR A 93 5.64 4.97 -1.30
C THR A 93 6.73 4.11 -1.95
N ALA A 94 6.67 2.80 -1.71
CA ALA A 94 7.24 1.80 -2.61
C ALA A 94 6.51 1.85 -3.96
N TRP A 95 7.09 1.23 -4.98
CA TRP A 95 6.35 0.99 -6.21
C TRP A 95 5.12 0.11 -5.91
N HIS A 96 3.99 0.42 -6.53
CA HIS A 96 2.76 -0.35 -6.35
C HIS A 96 1.79 -0.15 -7.52
N THR A 97 0.71 -0.94 -7.52
CA THR A 97 -0.42 -0.79 -8.44
C THR A 97 -1.75 -0.81 -7.69
N HIS A 98 -2.78 -0.24 -8.31
CA HIS A 98 -4.17 -0.32 -7.86
C HIS A 98 -5.02 -1.02 -8.94
N PRO A 99 -5.85 -2.02 -8.60
CA PRO A 99 -6.59 -2.81 -9.59
C PRO A 99 -7.61 -1.99 -10.38
N LEU A 100 -8.13 -0.91 -9.79
CA LEU A 100 -9.07 0.03 -10.41
C LEU A 100 -8.53 1.46 -10.47
N GLY A 101 -7.21 1.62 -10.35
CA GLY A 101 -6.55 2.92 -10.35
C GLY A 101 -6.71 3.66 -9.03
N GLN A 102 -6.24 4.91 -9.02
CA GLN A 102 -6.24 5.75 -7.84
C GLN A 102 -6.38 7.22 -8.22
N THR A 103 -7.10 7.97 -7.41
CA THR A 103 -7.14 9.43 -7.46
C THR A 103 -6.43 10.02 -6.25
N LEU A 104 -5.53 10.96 -6.48
CA LEU A 104 -4.91 11.78 -5.44
C LEU A 104 -5.43 13.21 -5.53
N ILE A 105 -5.72 13.81 -4.37
CA ILE A 105 -6.03 15.24 -4.27
C ILE A 105 -5.06 15.84 -3.27
N VAL A 106 -4.13 16.67 -3.75
CA VAL A 106 -3.11 17.26 -2.87
C VAL A 106 -3.72 18.38 -2.04
N THR A 107 -3.49 18.36 -0.74
CA THR A 107 -4.08 19.30 0.22
C THR A 107 -3.05 20.23 0.86
N SER A 108 -1.78 19.85 0.89
CA SER A 108 -0.71 20.68 1.47
C SER A 108 0.67 20.31 0.94
N GLY A 109 1.58 21.28 0.91
CA GLY A 109 3.00 21.05 0.68
C GLY A 109 3.39 20.86 -0.80
N ALA A 110 4.41 20.04 -1.04
CA ALA A 110 5.01 19.85 -2.36
C ALA A 110 5.45 18.41 -2.54
N GLY A 111 4.87 17.72 -3.53
CA GLY A 111 5.06 16.29 -3.77
C GLY A 111 5.65 15.96 -5.12
N ARG A 112 5.86 14.66 -5.33
CA ARG A 112 6.27 14.03 -6.58
C ARG A 112 5.42 12.79 -6.85
N VAL A 113 5.18 12.49 -8.12
CA VAL A 113 4.56 11.25 -8.59
C VAL A 113 5.25 10.78 -9.86
N GLN A 114 5.31 9.47 -10.06
CA GLN A 114 5.88 8.89 -11.28
C GLN A 114 5.18 7.57 -11.63
N LEU A 115 4.84 7.41 -12.91
CA LEU A 115 4.54 6.11 -13.51
C LEU A 115 5.84 5.42 -13.93
N TRP A 116 5.89 4.09 -13.86
CA TRP A 116 7.04 3.31 -14.29
C TRP A 116 7.46 3.66 -15.72
N GLY A 117 8.75 4.01 -15.90
CA GLY A 117 9.30 4.43 -17.19
C GLY A 117 8.93 5.86 -17.63
N GLY A 118 8.08 6.56 -16.89
CA GLY A 118 7.70 7.96 -17.15
C GLY A 118 8.59 8.98 -16.44
N ALA A 119 8.31 10.25 -16.69
CA ALA A 119 8.93 11.36 -15.97
C ALA A 119 8.43 11.43 -14.51
N VAL A 120 9.25 12.01 -13.64
CA VAL A 120 8.82 12.40 -12.29
C VAL A 120 8.14 13.76 -12.40
N GLU A 121 6.87 13.81 -12.03
CA GLU A 121 6.05 15.02 -12.06
C GLU A 121 5.96 15.64 -10.67
N GLU A 122 6.01 16.96 -10.57
CA GLU A 122 5.74 17.69 -9.33
C GLU A 122 4.24 17.88 -9.14
N ILE A 123 3.78 17.79 -7.88
CA ILE A 123 2.38 18.01 -7.51
C ILE A 123 2.27 18.98 -6.33
N ARG A 124 1.22 19.80 -6.32
CA ARG A 124 0.99 20.92 -5.38
C ARG A 124 -0.48 20.99 -4.94
N PRO A 125 -0.82 21.72 -3.87
CA PRO A 125 -2.18 21.75 -3.33
C PRO A 125 -3.19 22.23 -4.37
N GLY A 126 -4.29 21.49 -4.51
CA GLY A 126 -5.30 21.71 -5.54
C GLY A 126 -5.15 20.80 -6.77
N ASP A 127 -3.97 20.19 -6.99
CA ASP A 127 -3.78 19.24 -8.07
C ASP A 127 -4.56 17.94 -7.82
N VAL A 128 -5.11 17.41 -8.92
CA VAL A 128 -5.80 16.11 -8.95
C VAL A 128 -5.02 15.17 -9.85
N VAL A 129 -4.41 14.15 -9.26
CA VAL A 129 -3.68 13.11 -9.99
C VAL A 129 -4.60 11.93 -10.22
N ARG A 130 -4.73 11.47 -11.46
CA ARG A 130 -5.45 10.24 -11.80
C ARG A 130 -4.47 9.20 -12.33
N ILE A 131 -4.29 8.14 -11.56
CA ILE A 131 -3.43 7.02 -11.90
C ILE A 131 -4.32 5.92 -12.48
N PRO A 132 -4.12 5.51 -13.75
CA PRO A 132 -4.95 4.48 -14.38
C PRO A 132 -4.82 3.11 -13.70
N PRO A 133 -5.83 2.22 -13.86
CA PRO A 133 -5.79 0.85 -13.35
C PRO A 133 -4.54 0.08 -13.76
N GLY A 134 -3.95 -0.67 -12.82
CA GLY A 134 -2.81 -1.55 -13.06
C GLY A 134 -1.47 -0.86 -13.31
N GLN A 135 -1.42 0.47 -13.35
CA GLN A 135 -0.18 1.18 -13.63
C GLN A 135 0.75 1.16 -12.42
N LYS A 136 1.98 0.66 -12.63
CA LYS A 136 3.04 0.69 -11.61
C LYS A 136 3.49 2.13 -11.39
N HIS A 137 3.42 2.60 -10.16
CA HIS A 137 3.70 3.99 -9.82
C HIS A 137 4.20 4.14 -8.39
N TRP A 138 4.73 5.33 -8.09
CA TRP A 138 4.97 5.80 -6.73
C TRP A 138 4.60 7.28 -6.63
N HIS A 139 4.35 7.72 -5.42
CA HIS A 139 4.17 9.13 -5.05
C HIS A 139 4.69 9.39 -3.64
N GLY A 140 5.01 10.64 -3.35
CA GLY A 140 5.56 11.06 -2.07
C GLY A 140 5.82 12.56 -1.99
N ALA A 141 6.51 12.97 -0.93
CA ALA A 141 6.99 14.33 -0.76
C ALA A 141 8.06 14.69 -1.80
N SER A 142 8.32 15.98 -1.96
CA SER A 142 9.54 16.49 -2.58
C SER A 142 10.75 16.28 -1.65
N PRO A 143 12.01 16.47 -2.12
CA PRO A 143 13.19 16.24 -1.29
C PRO A 143 13.27 17.11 -0.05
N THR A 144 12.73 18.32 -0.09
CA THR A 144 12.91 19.35 0.95
C THR A 144 11.61 19.82 1.60
N THR A 145 10.46 19.35 1.12
CA THR A 145 9.15 19.85 1.59
C THR A 145 8.19 18.69 1.71
N ALA A 146 7.56 18.58 2.89
CA ALA A 146 6.51 17.61 3.16
C ALA A 146 5.33 17.78 2.19
N MET A 147 4.50 16.75 2.07
CA MET A 147 3.28 16.79 1.26
C MET A 147 2.17 15.99 1.92
N THR A 148 0.95 16.51 1.87
CA THR A 148 -0.26 15.77 2.24
C THR A 148 -1.21 15.68 1.05
N HIS A 149 -1.77 14.51 0.82
CA HIS A 149 -2.86 14.32 -0.12
C HIS A 149 -3.95 13.40 0.44
N LEU A 150 -5.13 13.48 -0.15
CA LEU A 150 -6.14 12.44 -0.06
C LEU A 150 -5.81 11.37 -1.10
N ALA A 151 -5.81 10.10 -0.70
CA ALA A 151 -5.78 8.95 -1.60
C ALA A 151 -7.15 8.30 -1.64
N ILE A 152 -7.68 8.10 -2.85
CA ILE A 152 -9.00 7.53 -3.08
C ILE A 152 -8.86 6.41 -4.11
N GLN A 153 -9.28 5.20 -3.74
CA GLN A 153 -9.20 4.02 -4.61
C GLN A 153 -10.33 3.04 -4.31
N GLU A 154 -10.61 2.16 -5.26
CA GLU A 154 -11.63 1.13 -5.14
C GLU A 154 -11.04 -0.27 -4.93
N ALA A 155 -11.75 -1.09 -4.17
CA ALA A 155 -11.41 -2.49 -3.97
C ALA A 155 -11.94 -3.37 -5.11
N LEU A 156 -11.15 -4.33 -5.57
CA LEU A 156 -11.55 -5.44 -6.44
C LEU A 156 -11.16 -6.75 -5.74
N ASP A 157 -12.15 -7.63 -5.51
CA ASP A 157 -11.97 -8.93 -4.83
C ASP A 157 -11.24 -8.81 -3.47
N GLY A 158 -11.62 -7.78 -2.69
CA GLY A 158 -11.02 -7.49 -1.39
C GLY A 158 -9.61 -6.86 -1.44
N LYS A 159 -9.06 -6.64 -2.63
CA LYS A 159 -7.74 -6.01 -2.82
C LYS A 159 -7.88 -4.57 -3.25
N VAL A 160 -7.13 -3.68 -2.60
CA VAL A 160 -7.03 -2.27 -2.99
C VAL A 160 -5.67 -1.92 -3.57
N VAL A 161 -4.61 -2.67 -3.29
CA VAL A 161 -3.23 -2.35 -3.67
C VAL A 161 -2.41 -3.62 -3.83
N GLU A 162 -1.45 -3.60 -4.75
CA GLU A 162 -0.38 -4.59 -4.85
C GLU A 162 0.97 -3.87 -4.69
N TRP A 163 1.62 -4.11 -3.56
CA TRP A 163 2.93 -3.53 -3.22
C TRP A 163 4.08 -4.26 -3.90
N MET A 164 5.10 -3.51 -4.29
CA MET A 164 6.30 -4.01 -4.97
C MET A 164 7.56 -3.49 -4.28
N GLU A 165 8.67 -3.41 -5.01
CA GLU A 165 9.95 -2.98 -4.46
C GLU A 165 10.01 -1.49 -4.09
N LYS A 166 10.96 -1.14 -3.22
CA LYS A 166 11.23 0.25 -2.86
C LYS A 166 11.68 1.09 -4.06
N VAL A 167 11.26 2.35 -4.08
CA VAL A 167 11.84 3.37 -4.95
C VAL A 167 13.25 3.70 -4.44
N THR A 168 14.26 3.39 -5.25
CA THR A 168 15.66 3.67 -4.92
C THR A 168 15.92 5.18 -4.94
N ASP A 169 16.98 5.65 -4.26
CA ASP A 169 17.34 7.08 -4.29
C ASP A 169 17.69 7.56 -5.71
N ALA A 170 18.27 6.68 -6.54
CA ALA A 170 18.53 6.96 -7.94
C ALA A 170 17.23 7.14 -8.75
N GLN A 171 16.21 6.31 -8.53
CA GLN A 171 14.90 6.45 -9.16
C GLN A 171 14.17 7.72 -8.68
N TYR A 172 14.30 8.04 -7.39
CA TYR A 172 13.69 9.22 -6.78
C TYR A 172 14.32 10.54 -7.26
N GLY A 173 15.56 10.49 -7.75
CA GLY A 173 16.25 11.64 -8.35
C GLY A 173 16.63 12.70 -7.32
N THR A 174 17.30 12.31 -6.23
CA THR A 174 17.83 13.21 -5.19
C THR A 174 19.03 14.06 -5.60
N GLN A 175 19.42 14.08 -6.89
CA GLN A 175 20.47 14.99 -7.34
C GLN A 175 19.89 16.37 -7.68
N ARG A 176 19.99 17.30 -6.74
CA ARG A 176 20.13 18.73 -7.00
C ARG A 176 21.23 19.29 -6.13
#